data_AF-A0A842URT5-F1
#
_entry.id   AF-A0A842URT5-F1
#
_cell.length_a   1.000
_cell.length_b   1.000
_cell.length_c   1.000
_cell.angle_alpha   90.00
_cell.angle_beta   90.00
_cell.angle_gamma   90.00
#
_symmetry.space_group_name_H-M   'P 1'
#
loop_
_entity.id
_entity.type
_entity.pdbx_description
1 polymer ?
#
loop_
_entity_poly.entity_id
_entity_poly.type
_entity_poly.pdbx_seq_one_letter_code
_entity_poly.pdbx_strand_id
1 'polypeptide(L)'
;MKLKEIWKEVDKLSKEFPSRYNPIMGNGKCKNPKFMLVFINPTKANISSHPGWKGFRAPFIGTKPVWRVLHKAGLFNSQLMKVIEKSDTWSTFLAEKVYKSIAKQGLYLTNIVKWTGETADLPKARKIKAYIPLLKEEIKIVNPKYIVTMGLIPFEHLTGRKIKLGEYYKEAMKTKKLRTYGLKIDSETYKVIPSYFPVGRGEPKKAVEILKLLKKLP
;
A
#
# COMPACT_ATOMS: atom_id res chain seq x y z
N MET A 1 1.64 13.33 -16.78
CA MET A 1 0.33 12.71 -16.46
C MET A 1 -0.06 13.07 -15.03
N LYS A 2 -1.35 13.30 -14.75
CA LYS A 2 -1.89 13.51 -13.39
C LYS A 2 -2.46 12.21 -12.83
N LEU A 3 -2.61 12.08 -11.50
CA LEU A 3 -3.21 10.87 -10.89
C LEU A 3 -4.60 10.54 -11.48
N LYS A 4 -5.42 11.56 -11.80
CA LYS A 4 -6.74 11.37 -12.43
C LYS A 4 -6.66 10.65 -13.77
N GLU A 5 -5.59 10.87 -14.54
CA GLU A 5 -5.37 10.20 -15.83
C GLU A 5 -4.94 8.74 -15.61
N ILE A 6 -4.06 8.47 -14.63
CA ILE A 6 -3.74 7.10 -14.22
C ILE A 6 -4.97 6.32 -13.79
N TRP A 7 -5.89 6.95 -13.05
CA TRP A 7 -7.11 6.28 -12.62
C TRP A 7 -8.04 5.90 -13.78
N LYS A 8 -8.08 6.70 -14.85
CA LYS A 8 -8.80 6.32 -16.08
C LYS A 8 -8.18 5.09 -16.73
N GLU A 9 -6.85 5.04 -16.82
CA GLU A 9 -6.14 3.87 -17.37
C GLU A 9 -6.30 2.63 -16.48
N VAL A 10 -6.30 2.80 -15.16
CA VAL A 10 -6.62 1.70 -14.22
C VAL A 10 -8.04 1.18 -14.44
N ASP A 11 -9.03 2.06 -14.57
CA ASP A 11 -10.41 1.67 -14.83
C ASP A 11 -10.51 0.97 -16.19
N LYS A 12 -9.83 1.45 -17.24
CA LYS A 12 -9.74 0.79 -18.55
C LYS A 12 -9.13 -0.62 -18.45
N LEU A 13 -7.94 -0.73 -17.86
CA LEU A 13 -7.24 -2.00 -17.69
C LEU A 13 -8.05 -2.99 -16.83
N SER A 14 -8.79 -2.50 -15.84
CA SER A 14 -9.62 -3.37 -14.97
C SER A 14 -10.71 -4.11 -15.75
N LYS A 15 -11.19 -3.57 -16.88
CA LYS A 15 -12.18 -4.23 -17.75
C LYS A 15 -11.63 -5.48 -18.45
N GLU A 16 -10.30 -5.58 -18.64
CA GLU A 16 -9.64 -6.78 -19.18
C GLU A 16 -9.58 -7.93 -18.16
N PHE A 17 -9.89 -7.64 -16.90
CA PHE A 17 -9.96 -8.61 -15.80
C PHE A 17 -11.30 -8.48 -15.08
N PRO A 18 -12.41 -9.00 -15.64
CA PRO A 18 -13.74 -8.81 -15.08
C PRO A 18 -13.82 -9.16 -13.59
N SER A 19 -14.48 -8.30 -12.83
CA SER A 19 -14.80 -8.47 -11.41
C SER A 19 -16.08 -7.72 -11.12
N ARG A 20 -16.90 -8.23 -10.20
CA ARG A 20 -18.07 -7.51 -9.67
C ARG A 20 -17.70 -6.34 -8.75
N TYR A 21 -16.41 -6.17 -8.48
CA TYR A 21 -15.86 -5.13 -7.63
C TYR A 21 -15.06 -4.11 -8.43
N ASN A 22 -15.16 -2.86 -8.01
CA ASN A 22 -14.38 -1.75 -8.54
C ASN A 22 -12.89 -1.89 -8.17
N PRO A 23 -11.96 -1.45 -9.04
CA PRO A 23 -10.55 -1.38 -8.68
C PRO A 23 -10.30 -0.34 -7.59
N ILE A 24 -9.26 -0.56 -6.79
CA ILE A 24 -8.84 0.32 -5.70
C ILE A 24 -7.62 1.12 -6.11
N MET A 25 -7.79 2.44 -6.14
CA MET A 25 -6.74 3.41 -6.48
C MET A 25 -5.78 3.64 -5.29
N GLY A 26 -4.68 4.35 -5.51
CA GLY A 26 -3.82 4.82 -4.42
C GLY A 26 -4.32 6.15 -3.84
N ASN A 27 -4.06 6.39 -2.55
CA ASN A 27 -4.45 7.64 -1.89
C ASN A 27 -3.62 7.91 -0.61
N GLY A 28 -3.68 9.14 -0.08
CA GLY A 28 -2.93 9.63 1.07
C GLY A 28 -2.31 11.00 0.75
N LYS A 29 -1.03 11.19 1.07
CA LYS A 29 -0.27 12.38 0.64
C LYS A 29 0.18 12.19 -0.81
N CYS A 30 -0.58 12.75 -1.75
CA CYS A 30 -0.41 12.53 -3.20
C CYS A 30 0.78 13.26 -3.85
N LYS A 31 1.53 14.09 -3.11
CA LYS A 31 2.74 14.75 -3.58
C LYS A 31 3.83 14.69 -2.52
N ASN A 32 5.00 14.18 -2.90
CA ASN A 32 6.18 14.07 -2.05
C ASN A 32 5.88 13.48 -0.65
N PRO A 33 5.19 12.32 -0.55
CA PRO A 33 5.06 11.63 0.73
C PRO A 33 6.42 11.16 1.22
N LYS A 34 6.58 11.07 2.55
CA LYS A 34 7.76 10.45 3.13
C LYS A 34 7.80 8.96 2.80
N PHE A 35 6.64 8.29 2.86
CA PHE A 35 6.52 6.86 2.59
C PHE A 35 5.35 6.56 1.65
N MET A 36 5.62 5.77 0.61
CA MET A 36 4.62 5.11 -0.21
C MET A 36 4.59 3.62 0.13
N LEU A 37 3.51 3.15 0.74
CA LEU A 37 3.32 1.74 1.09
C LEU A 37 2.64 1.01 -0.07
N VAL A 38 3.33 0.03 -0.64
CA VAL A 38 2.86 -0.76 -1.80
C VAL A 38 2.50 -2.18 -1.34
N PHE A 39 1.22 -2.49 -1.40
CA PHE A 39 0.65 -3.80 -1.08
C PHE A 39 0.42 -4.64 -2.35
N ILE A 40 -0.17 -5.84 -2.22
CA ILE A 40 -0.35 -6.78 -3.33
C ILE A 40 -1.59 -6.40 -4.17
N ASN A 41 -2.77 -6.76 -3.69
CA ASN A 41 -4.05 -6.47 -4.31
C ASN A 41 -5.14 -6.26 -3.24
N PRO A 42 -6.17 -5.47 -3.55
CA PRO A 42 -7.35 -5.39 -2.72
C PRO A 42 -8.18 -6.70 -2.79
N THR A 43 -8.98 -6.91 -1.75
CA THR A 43 -9.99 -7.97 -1.66
C THR A 43 -11.36 -7.35 -1.39
N LYS A 44 -12.44 -8.14 -1.53
CA LYS A 44 -13.83 -7.72 -1.22
C LYS A 44 -14.05 -7.14 0.18
N ALA A 45 -13.12 -7.40 1.12
CA ALA A 45 -13.16 -6.82 2.46
C ALA A 45 -12.93 -5.30 2.46
N ASN A 46 -12.30 -4.77 1.40
CA ASN A 46 -12.24 -3.33 1.21
C ASN A 46 -13.61 -2.84 0.71
N ILE A 47 -14.37 -2.19 1.59
CA ILE A 47 -15.75 -1.84 1.27
C ILE A 47 -15.85 -0.80 0.15
N SER A 48 -14.77 -0.04 -0.10
CA SER A 48 -14.74 0.92 -1.21
C SER A 48 -14.66 0.26 -2.59
N SER A 49 -14.50 -1.06 -2.65
CA SER A 49 -14.57 -1.83 -3.90
C SER A 49 -16.00 -2.14 -4.33
N HIS A 50 -17.00 -2.02 -3.44
CA HIS A 50 -18.39 -2.33 -3.81
C HIS A 50 -18.98 -1.24 -4.72
N PRO A 51 -19.75 -1.59 -5.78
CA PRO A 51 -20.37 -0.62 -6.69
C PRO A 51 -21.25 0.45 -6.00
N GLY A 52 -21.85 0.10 -4.86
CA GLY A 52 -22.67 1.04 -4.07
C GLY A 52 -21.88 2.10 -3.30
N TRP A 53 -20.55 1.94 -3.14
CA TRP A 53 -19.73 2.91 -2.41
C TRP A 53 -19.65 4.25 -3.13
N LYS A 54 -20.03 5.33 -2.44
CA LYS A 54 -20.08 6.69 -3.02
C LYS A 54 -18.84 7.55 -2.72
N GLY A 55 -17.95 7.07 -1.87
CA GLY A 55 -16.70 7.76 -1.54
C GLY A 55 -15.56 7.44 -2.50
N PHE A 56 -14.38 7.97 -2.22
CA PHE A 56 -13.17 7.58 -2.95
C PHE A 56 -12.80 6.12 -2.67
N ARG A 57 -12.10 5.50 -3.64
CA ARG A 57 -11.63 4.12 -3.57
C ARG A 57 -10.16 4.12 -3.18
N ALA A 58 -9.80 3.52 -2.05
CA ALA A 58 -8.41 3.45 -1.59
C ALA A 58 -8.18 2.24 -0.68
N PRO A 59 -6.91 1.82 -0.44
CA PRO A 59 -6.61 0.60 0.29
C PRO A 59 -7.24 0.56 1.70
N PHE A 60 -7.70 -0.63 2.10
CA PHE A 60 -8.10 -0.95 3.48
C PHE A 60 -9.27 -0.16 4.07
N ILE A 61 -10.05 0.59 3.28
CA ILE A 61 -11.30 1.21 3.74
C ILE A 61 -12.26 0.11 4.19
N GLY A 62 -12.81 0.24 5.41
CA GLY A 62 -13.71 -0.75 6.00
C GLY A 62 -13.02 -1.97 6.63
N THR A 63 -11.69 -1.98 6.69
CA THR A 63 -10.93 -3.04 7.38
C THR A 63 -10.34 -2.52 8.68
N LYS A 64 -9.99 -3.39 9.63
CA LYS A 64 -9.31 -3.04 10.90
C LYS A 64 -7.84 -3.51 10.97
N PRO A 65 -7.48 -4.72 10.50
CA PRO A 65 -6.15 -5.30 10.76
C PRO A 65 -4.94 -4.47 10.30
N VAL A 66 -4.98 -3.88 9.11
CA VAL A 66 -3.85 -3.06 8.61
C VAL A 66 -3.69 -1.78 9.44
N TRP A 67 -4.80 -1.12 9.79
CA TRP A 67 -4.75 0.08 10.61
C TRP A 67 -4.22 -0.21 12.01
N ARG A 68 -4.53 -1.37 12.60
CA ARG A 68 -3.90 -1.84 13.86
C ARG A 68 -2.38 -1.96 13.72
N VAL A 69 -1.88 -2.48 12.60
CA VAL A 69 -0.43 -2.59 12.35
C VAL A 69 0.21 -1.21 12.21
N LEU A 70 -0.39 -0.32 11.41
CA LEU A 70 0.10 1.05 11.26
C LEU A 70 0.08 1.80 12.59
N HIS A 71 -0.98 1.63 13.39
CA HIS A 71 -1.09 2.20 14.73
C HIS A 71 -0.01 1.67 15.68
N LYS A 72 0.21 0.34 15.74
CA LYS A 72 1.27 -0.27 16.55
C LYS A 72 2.68 0.15 16.12
N ALA A 73 2.87 0.46 14.84
CA ALA A 73 4.11 1.05 14.32
C ALA A 73 4.24 2.55 14.65
N GLY A 74 3.18 3.16 15.16
CA GLY A 74 3.08 4.59 15.44
C GLY A 74 3.03 5.45 14.17
N LEU A 75 2.47 4.90 13.09
CA LEU A 75 2.20 5.53 11.80
C LEU A 75 0.71 5.83 11.61
N PHE A 76 -0.09 5.74 12.68
CA PHE A 76 -1.53 6.02 12.65
C PHE A 76 -2.00 6.60 14.00
N ASN A 77 -2.99 7.48 13.95
CA ASN A 77 -3.46 8.22 15.12
C ASN A 77 -4.28 7.33 16.08
N SER A 78 -3.96 7.39 17.39
CA SER A 78 -4.63 6.57 18.42
C SER A 78 -6.12 6.87 18.59
N GLN A 79 -6.54 8.14 18.53
CA GLN A 79 -7.95 8.50 18.64
C GLN A 79 -8.77 7.94 17.46
N LEU A 80 -8.27 8.09 16.22
CA LEU A 80 -8.90 7.51 15.04
C LEU A 80 -8.89 5.99 15.07
N MET A 81 -7.84 5.36 15.60
CA MET A 81 -7.84 3.90 15.78
C MET A 81 -8.97 3.46 16.71
N LYS A 82 -9.21 4.16 17.83
CA LYS A 82 -10.36 3.86 18.71
C LYS A 82 -11.70 3.99 17.98
N VAL A 83 -11.86 4.98 17.10
CA VAL A 83 -13.06 5.14 16.26
C VAL A 83 -13.22 3.96 15.30
N ILE A 84 -12.15 3.57 14.60
CA ILE A 84 -12.15 2.40 13.69
C ILE A 84 -12.53 1.12 14.44
N GLU A 85 -12.01 0.91 15.66
CA GLU A 85 -12.31 -0.29 16.44
C GLU A 85 -13.79 -0.40 16.81
N LYS A 86 -14.41 0.73 17.17
CA LYS A 86 -15.83 0.81 17.55
C LYS A 86 -16.79 0.86 16.36
N SER A 87 -16.28 1.06 15.15
CA SER A 87 -17.10 1.14 13.94
C SER A 87 -17.30 -0.24 13.35
N ASP A 88 -18.55 -0.66 13.19
CA ASP A 88 -18.90 -1.91 12.49
C ASP A 88 -18.86 -1.73 10.98
N THR A 89 -19.26 -0.55 10.50
CA THR A 89 -19.16 -0.13 9.10
C THR A 89 -18.45 1.21 9.01
N TRP A 90 -17.85 1.51 7.85
CA TRP A 90 -17.21 2.81 7.62
C TRP A 90 -18.12 3.69 6.77
N SER A 91 -18.36 4.91 7.22
CA SER A 91 -18.93 5.97 6.38
C SER A 91 -17.85 6.58 5.46
N THR A 92 -18.28 7.28 4.41
CA THR A 92 -17.39 8.08 3.56
C THR A 92 -16.63 9.12 4.38
N PHE A 93 -17.29 9.73 5.36
CA PHE A 93 -16.68 10.68 6.29
C PHE A 93 -15.58 10.04 7.16
N LEU A 94 -15.79 8.83 7.68
CA LEU A 94 -14.73 8.11 8.41
C LEU A 94 -13.54 7.81 7.48
N ALA A 95 -13.80 7.35 6.26
CA ALA A 95 -12.76 7.10 5.27
C ALA A 95 -11.94 8.37 4.98
N GLU A 96 -12.58 9.52 4.79
CA GLU A 96 -11.91 10.81 4.61
C GLU A 96 -11.06 11.20 5.82
N LYS A 97 -11.58 11.07 7.04
CA LYS A 97 -10.82 11.38 8.27
C LYS A 97 -9.56 10.52 8.38
N VAL A 98 -9.69 9.22 8.11
CA VAL A 98 -8.57 8.27 8.11
C VAL A 98 -7.51 8.66 7.09
N TYR A 99 -7.91 8.95 5.85
CA TYR A 99 -6.98 9.30 4.77
C TYR A 99 -6.34 10.68 4.95
N LYS A 100 -7.07 11.67 5.49
CA LYS A 100 -6.49 12.95 5.90
C LYS A 100 -5.43 12.76 7.00
N SER A 101 -5.66 11.82 7.94
CA SER A 101 -4.69 11.54 9.01
C SER A 101 -3.38 10.95 8.50
N ILE A 102 -3.43 9.92 7.65
CA ILE A 102 -2.20 9.33 7.09
C ILE A 102 -1.49 10.27 6.12
N ALA A 103 -2.24 11.12 5.40
CA ALA A 103 -1.64 12.14 4.54
C ALA A 103 -0.83 13.15 5.37
N LYS A 104 -1.36 13.60 6.51
CA LYS A 104 -0.62 14.47 7.46
C LYS A 104 0.64 13.80 8.01
N GLN A 105 0.63 12.47 8.15
CA GLN A 105 1.81 11.67 8.54
C GLN A 105 2.77 11.38 7.37
N GLY A 106 2.50 11.93 6.18
CA GLY A 106 3.36 11.77 5.01
C GLY A 106 3.28 10.40 4.36
N LEU A 107 2.16 9.68 4.55
CA LEU A 107 1.95 8.36 3.96
C LEU A 107 1.07 8.43 2.71
N TYR A 108 1.40 7.58 1.76
CA TYR A 108 0.58 7.26 0.60
C TYR A 108 0.45 5.74 0.49
N LEU A 109 -0.74 5.21 0.30
CA LEU A 109 -1.02 3.77 0.30
C LEU A 109 -1.51 3.38 -1.10
N THR A 110 -0.98 2.28 -1.63
CA THR A 110 -1.39 1.76 -2.94
C THR A 110 -1.15 0.26 -3.07
N ASN A 111 -1.62 -0.35 -4.15
CA ASN A 111 -1.39 -1.77 -4.46
C ASN A 111 -0.56 -1.92 -5.75
N ILE A 112 0.22 -2.98 -5.90
CA ILE A 112 0.85 -3.32 -7.19
C ILE A 112 -0.19 -3.71 -8.24
N VAL A 113 -1.29 -4.34 -7.81
CA VAL A 113 -2.45 -4.65 -8.64
C VAL A 113 -3.67 -3.93 -8.08
N LYS A 114 -4.36 -3.13 -8.89
CA LYS A 114 -5.54 -2.36 -8.44
C LYS A 114 -6.83 -3.17 -8.47
N TRP A 115 -6.83 -4.28 -9.20
CA TRP A 115 -7.98 -5.18 -9.33
C TRP A 115 -8.35 -5.84 -7.99
N THR A 116 -9.65 -5.88 -7.70
CA THR A 116 -10.19 -6.46 -6.46
C THR A 116 -10.59 -7.92 -6.66
N GLY A 117 -9.96 -8.79 -5.87
CA GLY A 117 -10.28 -10.21 -5.83
C GLY A 117 -11.48 -10.53 -4.95
N GLU A 118 -12.24 -11.56 -5.34
CA GLU A 118 -13.34 -12.08 -4.52
C GLU A 118 -12.82 -12.76 -3.25
N THR A 119 -11.65 -13.39 -3.35
CA THR A 119 -10.96 -14.13 -2.30
C THR A 119 -9.62 -13.45 -1.99
N ALA A 120 -8.87 -14.02 -1.04
CA ALA A 120 -7.52 -13.58 -0.70
C ALA A 120 -6.44 -14.12 -1.66
N ASP A 121 -6.84 -14.64 -2.83
CA ASP A 121 -5.91 -15.22 -3.78
C ASP A 121 -4.97 -14.18 -4.37
N LEU A 122 -3.74 -14.62 -4.61
CA LEU A 122 -2.71 -13.78 -5.21
C LEU A 122 -3.05 -13.51 -6.69
N PRO A 123 -2.77 -12.31 -7.20
CA PRO A 123 -3.00 -12.00 -8.60
C PRO A 123 -2.03 -12.81 -9.47
N LYS A 124 -2.55 -13.38 -10.57
CA LYS A 124 -1.73 -14.08 -11.57
C LYS A 124 -0.66 -13.14 -12.16
N ALA A 125 0.49 -13.69 -12.56
CA ALA A 125 1.62 -12.93 -13.10
C ALA A 125 1.23 -12.01 -14.27
N ARG A 126 0.35 -12.44 -15.18
CA ARG A 126 -0.20 -11.62 -16.28
C ARG A 126 -0.78 -10.30 -15.79
N LYS A 127 -1.56 -10.37 -14.70
CA LYS A 127 -2.23 -9.21 -14.10
C LYS A 127 -1.20 -8.28 -13.44
N ILE A 128 -0.24 -8.83 -12.70
CA ILE A 128 0.84 -8.03 -12.11
C ILE A 128 1.63 -7.29 -13.20
N LYS A 129 2.05 -8.00 -14.25
CA LYS A 129 2.81 -7.41 -15.38
C LYS A 129 2.04 -6.26 -16.03
N ALA A 130 0.72 -6.39 -16.18
CA ALA A 130 -0.12 -5.35 -16.78
C ALA A 130 -0.23 -4.07 -15.91
N TYR A 131 -0.26 -4.21 -14.58
CA TYR A 131 -0.38 -3.05 -13.67
C TYR A 131 0.95 -2.37 -13.33
N ILE A 132 2.10 -3.04 -13.53
CA ILE A 132 3.44 -2.48 -13.21
C ILE A 132 3.71 -1.14 -13.91
N PRO A 133 3.46 -0.95 -15.22
CA PRO A 133 3.66 0.34 -15.87
C PRO A 133 2.85 1.47 -15.22
N LEU A 134 1.58 1.21 -14.90
CA LEU A 134 0.71 2.18 -14.23
C LEU A 134 1.20 2.52 -12.82
N LEU A 135 1.72 1.54 -12.07
CA LEU A 135 2.33 1.80 -10.76
C LEU A 135 3.61 2.63 -10.88
N LYS A 136 4.46 2.40 -11.89
CA LYS A 136 5.67 3.21 -12.11
C LYS A 136 5.33 4.66 -12.40
N GLU A 137 4.32 4.91 -13.23
CA GLU A 137 3.82 6.25 -13.47
C GLU A 137 3.20 6.89 -12.22
N GLU A 138 2.44 6.13 -11.43
CA GLU A 138 1.94 6.58 -10.12
C GLU A 138 3.09 6.98 -9.18
N ILE A 139 4.16 6.20 -9.11
CA ILE A 139 5.37 6.51 -8.33
C ILE A 139 6.01 7.83 -8.81
N LYS A 140 6.14 8.04 -10.13
CA LYS A 140 6.67 9.30 -10.69
C LYS A 140 5.83 10.51 -10.28
N ILE A 141 4.51 10.39 -10.37
CA ILE A 141 3.57 11.49 -10.06
C ILE A 141 3.57 11.79 -8.55
N VAL A 142 3.54 10.74 -7.72
CA VAL A 142 3.49 10.87 -6.25
C VAL A 142 4.85 11.31 -5.70
N ASN A 143 5.94 10.87 -6.33
CA ASN A 143 7.33 11.15 -5.99
C ASN A 143 7.69 10.90 -4.51
N PRO A 144 7.54 9.66 -4.00
CA PRO A 144 7.82 9.35 -2.60
C PRO A 144 9.31 9.39 -2.28
N LYS A 145 9.66 9.83 -1.06
CA LYS A 145 11.05 9.75 -0.56
C LYS A 145 11.51 8.29 -0.40
N TYR A 146 10.62 7.44 0.11
CA TYR A 146 10.84 6.00 0.24
C TYR A 146 9.60 5.21 -0.18
N ILE A 147 9.82 4.08 -0.83
CA ILE A 147 8.79 3.10 -1.17
C ILE A 147 8.95 1.92 -0.20
N VAL A 148 7.88 1.56 0.50
CA VAL A 148 7.86 0.43 1.43
C VAL A 148 7.00 -0.66 0.82
N THR A 149 7.61 -1.75 0.36
CA THR A 149 6.90 -2.87 -0.23
C THR A 149 6.47 -3.85 0.86
N MET A 150 5.17 -4.09 0.95
CA MET A 150 4.58 -4.97 1.95
C MET A 150 4.50 -6.39 1.36
N GLY A 151 5.46 -7.24 1.69
CA GLY A 151 5.63 -8.59 1.14
C GLY A 151 6.63 -8.66 -0.02
N LEU A 152 7.03 -9.89 -0.37
CA LEU A 152 8.02 -10.15 -1.44
C LEU A 152 7.48 -9.88 -2.84
N ILE A 153 6.19 -10.13 -3.10
CA ILE A 153 5.60 -9.93 -4.44
C ILE A 153 5.80 -8.50 -4.96
N PRO A 154 5.37 -7.44 -4.25
CA PRO A 154 5.63 -6.08 -4.72
C PRO A 154 7.12 -5.73 -4.75
N PHE A 155 7.92 -6.29 -3.83
CA PHE A 155 9.37 -6.06 -3.80
C PHE A 155 10.07 -6.60 -5.06
N GLU A 156 9.85 -7.88 -5.37
CA GLU A 156 10.50 -8.58 -6.48
C GLU A 156 10.10 -7.98 -7.83
N HIS A 157 8.82 -7.66 -8.02
CA HIS A 157 8.33 -7.10 -9.29
C HIS A 157 8.76 -5.65 -9.53
N LEU A 158 8.96 -4.86 -8.46
CA LEU A 158 9.48 -3.50 -8.61
C LEU A 158 11.00 -3.50 -8.81
N THR A 159 11.73 -4.24 -7.99
CA THR A 159 13.20 -4.14 -7.95
C THR A 159 13.93 -5.13 -8.85
N GLY A 160 13.25 -6.19 -9.31
CA GLY A 160 13.88 -7.33 -10.00
C GLY A 160 14.76 -8.18 -9.10
N ARG A 161 14.81 -7.90 -7.78
CA ARG A 161 15.68 -8.59 -6.82
C ARG A 161 14.91 -9.63 -6.03
N LYS A 162 15.54 -10.77 -5.79
CA LYS A 162 15.09 -11.78 -4.84
C LYS A 162 15.89 -11.66 -3.55
N ILE A 163 15.20 -11.69 -2.41
CA ILE A 163 15.83 -11.65 -1.08
C ILE A 163 15.11 -12.60 -0.13
N LYS A 164 15.77 -12.97 0.96
CA LYS A 164 15.13 -13.62 2.10
C LYS A 164 14.72 -12.57 3.12
N LEU A 165 13.41 -12.35 3.31
CA LEU A 165 12.91 -11.37 4.30
C LEU A 165 13.41 -11.66 5.72
N GLY A 166 13.61 -12.93 6.08
CA GLY A 166 14.14 -13.32 7.39
C GLY A 166 15.56 -12.80 7.65
N GLU A 167 16.43 -12.85 6.65
CA GLU A 167 17.81 -12.33 6.74
C GLU A 167 17.79 -10.79 6.83
N TYR A 168 17.01 -10.15 5.96
CA TYR A 168 16.80 -8.69 6.01
C TYR A 168 16.30 -8.23 7.38
N TYR A 169 15.33 -8.95 7.95
CA TYR A 169 14.76 -8.64 9.26
C TYR A 169 15.79 -8.80 10.39
N LYS A 170 16.55 -9.90 10.41
CA LYS A 170 17.60 -10.13 11.41
C LYS A 170 18.64 -9.01 11.38
N GLU A 171 19.09 -8.63 10.18
CA GLU A 171 20.04 -7.52 9.97
C GLU A 171 19.44 -6.18 10.46
N ALA A 172 18.19 -5.88 10.08
CA ALA A 172 17.52 -4.65 10.49
C ALA A 172 17.30 -4.58 12.00
N MET A 173 16.96 -5.70 12.65
CA MET A 173 16.77 -5.74 14.10
C MET A 173 18.09 -5.67 14.87
N LYS A 174 19.18 -6.25 14.34
CA LYS A 174 20.53 -6.18 14.92
C LYS A 174 21.09 -4.76 14.83
N THR A 175 21.04 -4.16 13.64
CA THR A 175 21.66 -2.85 13.37
C THR A 175 20.76 -1.66 13.70
N LYS A 176 19.45 -1.89 13.86
CA LYS A 176 18.40 -0.86 13.93
C LYS A 176 18.40 0.09 12.73
N LYS A 177 18.95 -0.33 11.60
CA LYS A 177 19.00 0.40 10.32
C LYS A 177 18.25 -0.37 9.24
N LEU A 178 17.66 0.35 8.29
CA LEU A 178 16.96 -0.25 7.15
C LEU A 178 17.82 -0.13 5.89
N ARG A 179 18.21 -1.28 5.32
CA ARG A 179 18.83 -1.31 3.99
C ARG A 179 17.78 -0.92 2.94
N THR A 180 18.20 -0.09 1.98
CA THR A 180 17.38 0.32 0.84
C THR A 180 17.88 -0.32 -0.45
N TYR A 181 17.00 -0.46 -1.43
CA TYR A 181 17.29 -0.97 -2.77
C TYR A 181 16.86 0.06 -3.80
N GLY A 182 17.66 0.24 -4.85
CA GLY A 182 17.32 1.15 -5.94
C GLY A 182 16.22 0.57 -6.84
N LEU A 183 15.20 1.38 -7.12
CA LEU A 183 14.24 1.20 -8.21
C LEU A 183 14.49 2.31 -9.24
N LYS A 184 14.95 1.95 -10.43
CA LYS A 184 15.11 2.90 -11.54
C LYS A 184 13.81 3.03 -12.31
N ILE A 185 13.31 4.26 -12.45
CA ILE A 185 12.20 4.60 -13.33
C ILE A 185 12.69 5.78 -14.17
N ASP A 186 12.85 5.56 -15.46
CA ASP A 186 13.46 6.51 -16.39
C ASP A 186 14.87 6.96 -15.90
N SER A 187 15.09 8.26 -15.69
CA SER A 187 16.33 8.82 -15.14
C SER A 187 16.40 8.80 -13.60
N GLU A 188 15.28 8.57 -12.93
CA GLU A 188 15.16 8.71 -11.47
C GLU A 188 15.42 7.38 -10.73
N THR A 189 16.00 7.48 -9.54
CA THR A 189 16.22 6.32 -8.65
C THR A 189 15.48 6.49 -7.33
N TYR A 190 14.53 5.61 -7.07
CA TYR A 190 13.75 5.56 -5.83
C TYR A 190 14.33 4.55 -4.84
N LYS A 191 14.20 4.85 -3.55
CA LYS A 191 14.66 3.96 -2.46
C LYS A 191 13.53 3.05 -2.01
N VAL A 192 13.71 1.74 -2.18
CA VAL A 192 12.76 0.70 -1.80
C VAL A 192 13.19 0.00 -0.51
N ILE A 193 12.25 -0.21 0.40
CA ILE A 193 12.42 -0.89 1.69
C ILE A 193 11.44 -2.07 1.74
N PRO A 194 11.94 -3.32 1.80
CA PRO A 194 11.07 -4.47 1.98
C PRO A 194 10.55 -4.58 3.42
N SER A 195 9.31 -5.03 3.56
CA SER A 195 8.69 -5.37 4.83
C SER A 195 7.83 -6.63 4.69
N TYR A 196 7.40 -7.20 5.80
CA TYR A 196 6.45 -8.30 5.82
C TYR A 196 5.03 -7.81 5.46
N PHE A 197 4.24 -8.68 4.85
CA PHE A 197 2.82 -8.41 4.67
C PHE A 197 2.14 -8.32 6.05
N PRO A 198 1.28 -7.31 6.32
CA PRO A 198 0.92 -6.97 7.68
C PRO A 198 -0.27 -7.76 8.25
N VAL A 199 -0.92 -8.61 7.47
CA VAL A 199 -2.20 -9.25 7.83
C VAL A 199 -2.33 -10.64 7.20
N GLY A 200 -3.35 -11.40 7.59
CA GLY A 200 -3.64 -12.73 7.02
C GLY A 200 -2.49 -13.71 7.27
N ARG A 201 -2.04 -14.40 6.22
CA ARG A 201 -0.86 -15.31 6.24
C ARG A 201 0.49 -14.58 6.32
N GLY A 202 0.48 -13.26 6.47
CA GLY A 202 1.67 -12.45 6.68
C GLY A 202 2.24 -12.57 8.10
N GLU A 203 3.13 -11.65 8.44
CA GLU A 203 3.86 -11.64 9.71
C GLU A 203 3.69 -10.28 10.40
N PRO A 204 2.51 -10.01 11.01
CA PRO A 204 2.15 -8.67 11.49
C PRO A 204 3.13 -8.11 12.52
N LYS A 205 3.67 -8.96 13.41
CA LYS A 205 4.64 -8.55 14.44
C LYS A 205 5.93 -8.02 13.81
N LYS A 206 6.50 -8.80 12.88
CA LYS A 206 7.72 -8.40 12.15
C LYS A 206 7.47 -7.17 11.27
N ALA A 207 6.29 -7.06 10.66
CA ALA A 207 5.89 -5.87 9.91
C ALA A 207 5.89 -4.62 10.80
N VAL A 208 5.29 -4.68 12.00
CA VAL A 208 5.30 -3.57 12.97
C VAL A 208 6.74 -3.15 13.31
N GLU A 209 7.63 -4.11 13.58
CA GLU A 209 9.01 -3.82 13.99
C GLU A 209 9.82 -3.14 12.89
N ILE A 210 9.70 -3.60 11.63
CA ILE A 210 10.30 -2.93 10.47
C ILE A 210 9.72 -1.53 10.31
N LEU A 211 8.39 -1.38 10.38
CA LEU A 211 7.73 -0.09 10.22
C LEU A 211 8.11 0.92 11.32
N LYS A 212 8.37 0.47 12.55
CA LYS A 212 8.88 1.34 13.63
C LYS A 212 10.24 1.96 13.28
N LEU A 213 11.10 1.23 12.56
CA LEU A 213 12.41 1.74 12.14
C LEU A 213 12.31 2.84 11.07
N LEU A 214 11.19 2.96 10.34
CA LEU A 214 11.00 4.03 9.36
C LEU A 214 11.10 5.42 9.97
N LYS A 215 10.72 5.58 11.25
CA LYS A 215 10.81 6.86 11.97
C LYS A 215 12.24 7.38 12.11
N LYS A 216 13.23 6.49 12.03
CA LYS A 216 14.65 6.83 12.12
C LYS A 216 15.24 7.26 10.78
N LEU A 217 14.49 7.11 9.68
CA LEU A 217 14.92 7.58 8.37
C LEU A 217 14.80 9.10 8.31
N PRO A 218 15.77 9.79 7.67
CA PRO A 218 15.71 11.23 7.48
C PRO A 218 14.49 11.62 6.64
#